data_AF-A0A0C4YCM6-F1
#
_entry.id   AF-A0A0C4YCM6-F1
#
_cell.length_a   1.000
_cell.length_b   1.000
_cell.length_c   1.000
_cell.angle_alpha   90.00
_cell.angle_beta   90.00
_cell.angle_gamma   90.00
#
_symmetry.space_group_name_H-M   'P 1'
#
loop_
_entity.id
_entity.type
_entity.pdbx_description
1 polymer ?
#
loop_
_entity_poly.entity_id
_entity_poly.type
_entity_poly.pdbx_seq_one_letter_code
_entity_poly.pdbx_strand_id
1 'polypeptide(L)'
;MPEPVHDEALVNLYLEQISALSISAFDGADVNEELGQVVREAVDRCGASKTAPQGNNLSVLIERLTARSEAAAREGQPQVRDTFSRAAELARAPA
;
A
#
# COMPACT_ATOMS: atom_id res chain seq x y z
N MET A 1 -12.05 -11.36 15.70
CA MET A 1 -10.62 -11.69 15.90
C MET A 1 -9.95 -10.45 16.48
N PRO A 2 -8.96 -10.56 17.37
CA PRO A 2 -8.16 -9.41 17.76
C PRO A 2 -7.42 -8.87 16.53
N GLU A 3 -7.28 -7.54 16.44
CA GLU A 3 -6.48 -6.94 15.37
C GLU A 3 -5.03 -7.43 15.47
N PRO A 4 -4.37 -7.71 14.32
CA PRO A 4 -2.97 -8.09 14.33
C PRO A 4 -2.13 -6.98 14.96
N VAL A 5 -1.24 -7.34 15.89
CA VAL A 5 -0.24 -6.40 16.41
C VAL A 5 0.66 -5.98 15.26
N HIS A 6 0.69 -4.69 14.95
CA HIS A 6 1.47 -4.11 13.87
C HIS A 6 1.94 -2.69 14.24
N ASP A 7 2.90 -2.18 13.49
CA ASP A 7 3.39 -0.80 13.58
C ASP A 7 2.50 0.12 12.77
N GLU A 8 1.51 0.70 13.44
CA GLU A 8 0.53 1.61 12.84
C GLU A 8 1.19 2.81 12.14
N ALA A 9 2.25 3.37 12.73
CA ALA A 9 2.94 4.53 12.17
C ALA A 9 3.66 4.19 10.86
N LEU A 10 4.34 3.05 10.84
CA LEU A 10 5.00 2.55 9.63
C LEU A 10 4.00 2.23 8.51
N VAL A 11 2.88 1.58 8.85
CA VAL A 11 1.83 1.25 7.88
C VAL A 11 1.20 2.52 7.33
N ASN A 12 0.87 3.50 8.17
CA ASN A 12 0.28 4.76 7.72
C ASN A 12 1.22 5.59 6.86
N LEU A 13 2.52 5.62 7.18
CA LEU A 13 3.52 6.29 6.37
C LEU A 13 3.46 5.84 4.90
N TYR A 14 3.49 4.52 4.64
CA TYR A 14 3.46 4.02 3.28
C TYR A 14 2.08 4.13 2.62
N LEU A 15 1.01 4.05 3.40
CA LEU A 15 -0.33 4.31 2.88
C LEU A 15 -0.51 5.75 2.42
N GLU A 16 0.02 6.72 3.15
CA GLU A 16 -0.03 8.13 2.79
C GLU A 16 0.77 8.40 1.51
N GLN A 17 1.98 7.85 1.39
CA GLN A 17 2.79 7.98 0.17
C GLN A 17 2.09 7.38 -1.05
N ILE A 18 1.56 6.17 -0.94
CA ILE A 18 0.81 5.53 -2.04
C ILE A 18 -0.48 6.30 -2.35
N SER A 19 -1.14 6.87 -1.33
CA SER A 19 -2.32 7.72 -1.54
C SER A 19 -1.97 8.99 -2.32
N ALA A 20 -0.84 9.63 -2.02
CA ALA A 20 -0.36 10.78 -2.78
C ALA A 20 -0.12 10.42 -4.26
N LEU A 21 0.52 9.27 -4.52
CA LEU A 21 0.69 8.77 -5.89
C LEU A 21 -0.64 8.49 -6.59
N SER A 22 -1.64 7.99 -5.87
CA SER A 22 -2.97 7.74 -6.44
C SER A 22 -3.67 9.03 -6.90
N ILE A 23 -3.45 10.14 -6.19
CA ILE A 23 -3.96 11.46 -6.56
C ILE A 23 -3.21 11.97 -7.80
N SER A 24 -1.88 11.85 -7.83
CA SER A 24 -1.09 12.21 -9.02
C SER A 24 -1.47 11.39 -10.25
N ALA A 25 -1.73 10.09 -10.10
CA ALA A 25 -2.21 9.22 -11.16
C ALA A 25 -3.62 9.62 -11.64
N PHE A 26 -4.49 10.00 -10.70
CA PHE A 26 -5.82 10.54 -11.02
C PHE A 26 -5.73 11.82 -11.85
N ASP A 27 -4.74 12.68 -11.57
CA ASP A 27 -4.43 13.90 -12.34
C ASP A 27 -3.69 13.61 -13.67
N GLY A 28 -3.42 12.34 -13.99
CA GLY A 28 -2.85 11.90 -15.27
C GLY A 28 -1.32 11.74 -15.31
N ALA A 29 -0.65 11.77 -14.15
CA ALA A 29 0.79 11.49 -14.09
C ALA A 29 1.10 9.99 -14.25
N ASP A 30 2.23 9.66 -14.90
CA ASP A 30 2.78 8.30 -14.89
C ASP A 30 3.55 8.05 -13.60
N VAL A 31 2.93 7.33 -12.67
CA VAL A 31 3.49 7.04 -11.34
C VAL A 31 4.05 5.62 -11.21
N ASN A 32 4.10 4.83 -12.29
CA ASN A 32 4.38 3.39 -12.19
C ASN A 32 5.76 3.07 -11.60
N GLU A 33 6.79 3.81 -12.00
CA GLU A 33 8.14 3.62 -11.49
C GLU A 33 8.24 3.99 -10.01
N GLU A 34 7.73 5.17 -9.65
CA GLU A 34 7.72 5.68 -8.28
C GLU A 34 6.91 4.78 -7.34
N LEU A 35 5.73 4.32 -7.79
CA LEU A 35 4.92 3.35 -7.06
C LEU A 35 5.69 2.07 -6.78
N GLY A 36 6.42 1.56 -7.78
CA GLY A 36 7.28 0.39 -7.62
C GLY A 36 8.39 0.61 -6.60
N GLN A 37 9.01 1.79 -6.59
CA GLN A 37 10.05 2.15 -5.62
C GLN A 37 9.47 2.23 -4.19
N VAL A 38 8.38 2.96 -3.99
CA VAL A 38 7.71 3.11 -2.69
C VAL A 38 7.26 1.76 -2.14
N VAL A 39 6.66 0.90 -2.96
CA VAL A 39 6.20 -0.42 -2.50
C VAL A 39 7.37 -1.33 -2.14
N ARG A 40 8.48 -1.32 -2.89
CA ARG A 40 9.68 -2.07 -2.51
C ARG A 40 10.23 -1.61 -1.17
N GLU A 41 10.33 -0.30 -0.97
CA GLU A 41 10.76 0.25 0.32
C GLU A 41 9.82 -0.18 1.45
N ALA A 42 8.50 -0.13 1.21
CA ALA A 42 7.50 -0.58 2.17
C ALA A 42 7.69 -2.05 2.56
N VAL A 43 7.91 -2.94 1.58
CA VAL A 43 8.17 -4.37 1.82
C VAL A 43 9.41 -4.55 2.69
N ASP A 44 10.53 -3.92 2.32
CA ASP A 44 11.79 -4.03 3.05
C ASP A 44 11.66 -3.53 4.50
N ARG A 45 10.98 -2.40 4.69
CA ARG A 45 10.84 -1.74 5.99
C ARG A 45 9.83 -2.45 6.88
N CYS A 46 8.72 -2.93 6.33
CA CYS A 46 7.78 -3.79 7.04
C CYS A 46 8.42 -5.12 7.44
N GLY A 47 9.29 -5.69 6.60
CA GLY A 47 10.01 -6.93 6.87
C GLY A 47 11.15 -6.79 7.89
N ALA A 48 11.86 -5.66 7.88
CA ALA A 48 12.95 -5.36 8.81
C ALA A 48 12.47 -4.86 10.18
N SER A 49 11.19 -4.49 10.29
CA SER A 49 10.62 -3.96 11.53
C SER A 49 10.64 -5.01 12.65
N LYS A 50 11.05 -4.55 13.84
CA LYS A 50 11.07 -5.35 15.08
C LYS A 50 9.96 -4.94 16.06
N THR A 51 9.11 -3.99 15.68
CA THR A 51 8.04 -3.43 16.52
C THR A 51 6.76 -4.27 16.47
N ALA A 52 6.70 -5.23 15.55
CA ALA A 52 5.60 -6.16 15.39
C ALA A 52 6.11 -7.57 15.04
N PRO A 53 5.29 -8.62 15.21
CA PRO A 53 5.60 -9.94 14.69
C PRO A 53 5.93 -9.91 13.20
N GLN A 54 6.87 -10.76 12.78
CA GLN A 54 7.35 -10.79 11.41
C GLN A 54 6.20 -10.97 10.42
N GLY A 55 6.14 -10.11 9.41
CA GLY A 55 5.11 -10.16 8.36
C GLY A 55 3.78 -9.51 8.71
N ASN A 56 3.51 -9.17 9.98
CA ASN A 56 2.24 -8.52 10.35
C ASN A 56 2.10 -7.14 9.70
N ASN A 57 3.13 -6.30 9.74
CA ASN A 57 3.10 -4.96 9.13
C ASN A 57 2.77 -5.02 7.64
N LEU A 58 3.44 -5.92 6.92
CA LEU A 58 3.23 -6.09 5.48
C LEU A 58 1.82 -6.63 5.19
N SER A 59 1.34 -7.58 5.99
CA SER A 59 0.00 -8.14 5.84
C SER A 59 -1.08 -7.07 6.03
N VAL A 60 -0.95 -6.24 7.06
CA VAL A 60 -1.87 -5.13 7.33
C VAL A 60 -1.80 -4.06 6.24
N LEU A 61 -0.60 -3.75 5.75
CA LEU A 61 -0.44 -2.83 4.62
C LEU A 61 -1.19 -3.34 3.38
N ILE A 62 -0.99 -4.61 3.00
CA ILE A 62 -1.67 -5.26 1.87
C ILE A 62 -3.19 -5.24 2.04
N GLU A 63 -3.69 -5.55 3.23
CA GLU A 63 -5.12 -5.53 3.54
C GLU A 63 -5.69 -4.12 3.34
N ARG A 64 -5.05 -3.10 3.89
CA ARG A 64 -5.48 -1.69 3.77
C ARG A 64 -5.39 -1.16 2.35
N LEU A 65 -4.40 -1.58 1.56
CA LEU A 65 -4.32 -1.27 0.13
C LEU A 65 -5.47 -1.90 -0.64
N THR A 66 -5.78 -3.18 -0.35
CA THR A 66 -6.92 -3.89 -0.95
C THR A 66 -8.24 -3.18 -0.63
N ALA A 67 -8.47 -2.82 0.63
CA ALA A 67 -9.67 -2.11 1.07
C ALA A 67 -9.84 -0.73 0.40
N ARG A 68 -8.75 0.03 0.21
CA ARG A 68 -8.80 1.31 -0.52
C ARG A 68 -9.09 1.12 -2.00
N SER A 69 -8.52 0.09 -2.64
CA SER A 69 -8.86 -0.26 -4.02
C SER A 69 -10.36 -0.58 -4.16
N GLU A 70 -10.93 -1.37 -3.26
CA GLU A 70 -12.36 -1.70 -3.25
C GLU A 70 -13.25 -0.47 -2.98
N ALA A 71 -12.81 0.47 -2.14
CA ALA A 71 -13.50 1.73 -1.92
C ALA A 71 -13.50 2.61 -3.19
N ALA A 72 -12.33 2.80 -3.80
CA ALA A 72 -12.19 3.56 -5.05
C ALA A 72 -13.02 2.95 -6.20
N ALA A 73 -13.11 1.62 -6.26
CA ALA A 73 -13.98 0.93 -7.21
C ALA A 73 -15.47 1.27 -7.00
N ARG A 74 -15.94 1.32 -5.74
CA ARG A 74 -17.31 1.71 -5.39
C ARG A 74 -17.59 3.20 -5.68
N GLU A 75 -16.57 4.04 -5.59
CA GLU A 75 -16.65 5.48 -5.84
C GLU A 75 -16.47 5.85 -7.33
N GLY A 76 -16.22 4.88 -8.21
CA GLY A 76 -16.05 5.13 -9.64
C GLY A 76 -14.74 5.86 -9.99
N GLN A 77 -13.68 5.63 -9.21
CA GLN A 77 -12.36 6.23 -9.38
C GLN A 77 -11.35 5.18 -9.91
N PRO A 78 -11.35 4.85 -11.21
CA PRO A 78 -10.57 3.73 -11.74
C PRO A 78 -9.05 3.95 -11.59
N GLN A 79 -8.54 5.17 -11.77
CA GLN A 79 -7.12 5.48 -11.61
C GLN A 79 -6.63 5.27 -10.17
N VAL A 80 -7.44 5.69 -9.20
CA VAL A 80 -7.16 5.52 -7.77
C VAL A 80 -7.21 4.04 -7.40
N ARG A 81 -8.25 3.33 -7.85
CA ARG A 81 -8.38 1.87 -7.70
C ARG A 81 -7.15 1.16 -8.25
N ASP A 82 -6.75 1.46 -9.47
CA ASP A 82 -5.65 0.78 -10.16
C ASP A 82 -4.32 1.00 -9.44
N THR A 83 -4.07 2.20 -8.93
CA THR A 83 -2.88 2.51 -8.13
C THR A 83 -2.83 1.65 -6.86
N PHE A 84 -3.92 1.59 -6.09
CA PHE A 84 -3.96 0.78 -4.87
C PHE A 84 -3.93 -0.73 -5.14
N SER A 85 -4.63 -1.20 -6.17
CA SER A 85 -4.59 -2.62 -6.57
C SER A 85 -3.18 -3.02 -6.97
N ARG A 86 -2.51 -2.20 -7.77
CA ARG A 86 -1.15 -2.45 -8.22
C ARG A 86 -0.17 -2.46 -7.05
N ALA A 87 -0.32 -1.53 -6.12
CA ALA A 87 0.49 -1.51 -4.91
C ALA A 87 0.34 -2.79 -4.08
N ALA A 88 -0.90 -3.27 -3.89
CA ALA A 88 -1.18 -4.51 -3.18
C ALA A 88 -0.56 -5.73 -3.87
N GLU A 89 -0.62 -5.81 -5.20
CA GLU A 89 0.01 -6.88 -5.98
C GLU A 89 1.53 -6.90 -5.81
N LEU A 90 2.17 -5.74 -5.97
CA LEU A 90 3.62 -5.59 -5.82
C LEU A 90 4.09 -5.95 -4.39
N ALA A 91 3.29 -5.60 -3.37
CA ALA A 91 3.59 -5.94 -1.99
C ALA A 91 3.43 -7.44 -1.69
N ARG A 92 2.52 -8.15 -2.38
CA ARG A 92 2.32 -9.61 -2.26
C ARG A 92 3.41 -10.42 -2.96
N ALA A 93 3.92 -9.91 -4.07
CA ALA A 93 4.95 -10.56 -4.88
C ALA A 93 6.07 -9.56 -5.20
N PRO A 94 6.90 -9.20 -4.19
CA PRO A 94 8.06 -8.35 -4.41
C PRO A 94 9.03 -9.06 -5.37
N ALA A 95 9.42 -8.34 -6.43
CA ALA A 95 10.36 -8.81 -7.45
C ALA A 95 11.81 -8.73 -7.00
#